data_AF-A0A940AED1-F1
#
_entry.id   AF-A0A940AED1-F1
#
_cell.length_a   1.000
_cell.length_b   1.000
_cell.length_c   1.000
_cell.angle_alpha   90.00
_cell.angle_beta   90.00
_cell.angle_gamma   90.00
#
_symmetry.space_group_name_H-M   'P 1'
#
loop_
_entity.id
_entity.type
_entity.pdbx_description
1 polymer ?
#
loop_
_entity_poly.entity_id
_entity_poly.type
_entity_poly.pdbx_seq_one_letter_code
_entity_poly.pdbx_strand_id
1 'polypeptide(L)'
;MAKSKNLLKGDKIFIVPSNDDNLWEEPWIIHIKDGEKEVIGWVSFAGEKKAGTVPISIEIPNIHYRNQGYGTQALRLMTEWAFYHRNVFEIQTTAEHENSAYIMALQKAGFVFRDGTRFIENYSIVKQKTAWTGVYLIIGIVAGLVLGFVFNNGWAGLGVGVFVAIILGGSMDFKERKYRESVTGKKK
;
A
#
# COMPACT_ATOMS: atom_id res chain seq x y z
N MET A 1 19.58 2.84 22.63
CA MET A 1 18.47 2.46 21.75
C MET A 1 19.02 1.73 20.54
N ALA A 2 18.72 0.44 20.39
CA ALA A 2 18.98 -0.27 19.15
C ALA A 2 18.20 0.43 18.02
N LYS A 3 18.84 0.70 16.88
CA LYS A 3 18.12 1.17 15.69
C LYS A 3 17.18 0.05 15.26
N SER A 4 15.87 0.21 15.44
CA SER A 4 14.89 -0.70 14.82
C SER A 4 15.18 -0.79 13.32
N LYS A 5 15.20 -2.02 12.80
CA LYS A 5 15.41 -2.25 11.36
C LYS A 5 14.19 -1.77 10.55
N ASN A 6 13.02 -1.69 11.18
CA ASN A 6 11.75 -1.37 10.58
C ASN A 6 11.35 0.09 10.85
N LEU A 7 12.19 1.04 10.44
CA LEU A 7 11.90 2.47 10.58
C LEU A 7 11.24 3.01 9.31
N LEU A 8 10.01 3.51 9.44
CA LEU A 8 9.30 4.20 8.35
C LEU A 8 9.49 5.71 8.51
N LYS A 9 9.98 6.38 7.47
CA LYS A 9 10.24 7.84 7.49
C LYS A 9 9.28 8.55 6.55
N GLY A 10 8.43 9.42 7.10
CA GLY A 10 7.68 10.41 6.34
C GLY A 10 8.41 11.74 6.29
N ASP A 11 7.75 12.80 5.85
CA ASP A 11 8.33 14.14 5.83
C ASP A 11 8.41 14.74 7.23
N LYS A 12 7.29 14.71 7.97
CA LYS A 12 7.14 15.33 9.30
C LYS A 12 7.22 14.34 10.45
N ILE A 13 6.92 13.08 10.20
CA ILE A 13 6.93 12.01 11.21
C ILE A 13 7.88 10.88 10.84
N PHE A 14 8.18 10.04 11.82
CA PHE A 14 8.69 8.71 11.59
C PHE A 14 7.93 7.72 12.48
N ILE A 15 7.86 6.46 12.04
CA ILE A 15 7.13 5.40 12.74
C ILE A 15 8.08 4.23 12.99
N VAL A 16 8.06 3.73 14.21
CA VAL A 16 8.83 2.55 14.64
C VAL A 16 7.91 1.53 15.28
N PRO A 17 8.11 0.22 15.08
CA PRO A 17 7.35 -0.78 15.80
C PRO A 17 7.70 -0.69 17.29
N SER A 18 6.71 -0.93 18.17
CA SER A 18 7.00 -1.13 19.60
C SER A 18 7.79 -2.43 19.83
N ASN A 19 7.55 -3.43 18.98
CA ASN A 19 8.18 -4.75 19.02
C ASN A 19 8.53 -5.21 17.59
N ASP A 20 9.84 -5.30 17.29
CA ASP A 20 10.34 -5.74 15.98
C ASP A 20 10.00 -7.22 15.66
N ASP A 21 9.70 -8.04 16.67
CA ASP A 21 9.35 -9.46 16.49
C ASP A 21 7.86 -9.68 16.18
N ASN A 22 7.01 -8.68 16.43
CA ASN A 22 5.56 -8.82 16.32
C ASN A 22 4.88 -7.65 15.60
N LEU A 23 5.33 -7.39 14.36
CA LEU A 23 4.94 -6.24 13.55
C LEU A 23 3.43 -6.14 13.21
N TRP A 24 2.67 -7.23 13.33
CA TRP A 24 1.26 -7.31 12.91
C TRP A 24 0.25 -7.26 14.07
N GLU A 25 0.68 -7.57 15.28
CA GLU A 25 -0.20 -7.57 16.46
C GLU A 25 0.14 -6.44 17.43
N GLU A 26 1.39 -5.96 17.43
CA GLU A 26 1.82 -4.88 18.30
C GLU A 26 1.71 -3.51 17.61
N PRO A 27 1.47 -2.43 18.38
CA PRO A 27 1.35 -1.09 17.83
C PRO A 27 2.69 -0.55 17.33
N TRP A 28 2.59 0.33 16.36
CA TRP A 28 3.68 1.13 15.82
C TRP A 28 3.59 2.54 16.37
N ILE A 29 4.68 3.04 16.92
CA ILE A 29 4.76 4.33 17.61
C ILE A 29 5.08 5.43 16.61
N ILE A 30 4.27 6.49 16.61
CA ILE A 30 4.42 7.66 15.75
C ILE A 30 5.20 8.74 16.50
N HIS A 31 6.30 9.19 15.91
CA HIS A 31 7.12 10.28 16.42
C HIS A 31 7.13 11.48 15.48
N ILE A 32 7.12 12.70 16.02
CA ILE A 32 7.41 13.92 15.25
C ILE A 32 8.91 14.03 15.01
N LYS A 33 9.32 14.54 13.85
CA LYS A 33 10.74 14.81 13.56
C LYS A 33 11.26 16.10 14.18
N ASP A 34 10.43 17.13 14.27
CA ASP A 34 10.82 18.44 14.82
C ASP A 34 10.90 18.45 16.36
N GLY A 35 11.92 19.14 16.88
CA GLY A 35 12.05 19.50 18.28
C GLY A 35 12.60 18.40 19.18
N GLU A 36 11.84 17.33 19.42
CA GLU A 36 12.13 16.44 20.57
C GLU A 36 11.88 14.93 20.34
N LYS A 37 11.60 14.49 19.09
CA LYS A 37 11.20 13.08 18.82
C LYS A 37 10.05 12.61 19.71
N GLU A 38 9.16 13.53 20.07
CA GLU A 38 8.01 13.26 20.93
C GLU A 38 7.09 12.22 20.29
N VAL A 39 6.57 11.31 21.12
CA VAL A 39 5.55 10.33 20.74
C VAL A 39 4.21 11.04 20.66
N ILE A 40 3.58 11.01 19.49
CA ILE A 40 2.30 11.69 19.26
C ILE A 40 1.10 10.76 19.08
N GLY A 41 1.36 9.45 18.98
CA GLY A 41 0.31 8.48 18.76
C GLY A 41 0.85 7.12 18.35
N TRP A 42 -0.06 6.25 17.92
CA TRP A 42 0.26 4.90 17.44
C TRP A 42 -0.65 4.47 16.29
N VAL A 43 -0.18 3.52 15.50
CA VAL A 43 -0.94 2.81 14.47
C VAL A 43 -0.87 1.32 14.76
N SER A 44 -1.94 0.56 14.54
CA SER A 44 -1.93 -0.89 14.72
C SER A 44 -2.64 -1.61 13.59
N PHE A 45 -2.19 -2.84 13.30
CA PHE A 45 -2.90 -3.82 12.47
C PHE A 45 -3.54 -4.95 13.31
N ALA A 46 -3.58 -4.77 14.63
CA ALA A 46 -4.25 -5.69 15.53
C ALA A 46 -5.75 -5.77 15.21
N GLY A 47 -6.33 -6.94 15.41
CA GLY A 47 -7.74 -7.22 15.14
C GLY A 47 -7.92 -8.40 14.18
N GLU A 48 -9.18 -8.67 13.85
CA GLU A 48 -9.57 -9.79 13.00
C GLU A 48 -9.04 -9.58 11.56
N LYS A 49 -8.18 -10.49 11.12
CA LYS A 49 -7.61 -10.49 9.78
C LYS A 49 -8.41 -11.45 8.91
N LYS A 50 -8.83 -10.99 7.74
CA LYS A 50 -9.51 -11.83 6.73
C LYS A 50 -8.53 -12.15 5.62
N ALA A 51 -8.90 -13.13 4.80
CA ALA A 51 -8.04 -13.60 3.71
C ALA A 51 -7.68 -12.44 2.75
N GLY A 52 -6.42 -12.00 2.77
CA GLY A 52 -5.93 -10.87 1.98
C GLY A 52 -6.29 -9.48 2.50
N THR A 53 -6.91 -9.36 3.68
CA THR A 53 -7.41 -8.11 4.24
C THR A 53 -6.95 -7.93 5.69
N VAL A 54 -6.36 -6.78 5.99
CA VAL A 54 -5.91 -6.44 7.35
C VAL A 54 -6.65 -5.20 7.87
N PRO A 55 -7.03 -5.16 9.16
CA PRO A 55 -7.55 -3.95 9.76
C PRO A 55 -6.41 -2.95 10.01
N ILE A 56 -6.71 -1.66 10.03
CA ILE A 56 -5.79 -0.63 10.52
C ILE A 56 -6.54 0.29 11.48
N SER A 57 -5.89 0.69 12.56
CA SER A 57 -6.36 1.72 13.48
C SER A 57 -5.24 2.70 13.78
N ILE A 58 -5.59 3.96 13.99
CA ILE A 58 -4.66 5.02 14.36
C ILE A 58 -5.25 5.84 15.49
N GLU A 59 -4.41 6.19 16.45
CA GLU A 59 -4.78 7.06 17.56
C GLU A 59 -3.75 8.16 17.72
N ILE A 60 -4.24 9.40 17.79
CA ILE A 60 -3.46 10.60 18.11
C ILE A 60 -4.18 11.27 19.29
N PRO A 61 -3.82 10.92 20.54
CA PRO A 61 -4.58 11.34 21.71
C PRO A 61 -4.58 12.87 21.90
N ASN A 62 -3.43 13.51 21.68
CA ASN A 62 -3.29 14.94 21.88
C ASN A 62 -3.93 15.72 20.72
N ILE A 63 -4.97 16.49 21.03
CA ILE A 63 -5.71 17.33 20.08
C ILE A 63 -4.81 18.34 19.37
N HIS A 64 -3.73 18.81 20.01
CA HIS A 64 -2.81 19.77 19.40
C HIS A 64 -2.17 19.23 18.13
N TYR A 65 -1.95 17.92 18.02
CA TYR A 65 -1.37 17.29 16.84
C TYR A 65 -2.42 16.90 15.77
N ARG A 66 -3.72 17.11 16.01
CA ARG A 66 -4.76 16.81 15.02
C ARG A 66 -4.86 17.92 13.97
N ASN A 67 -5.43 17.58 12.81
CA ASN A 67 -5.60 18.50 11.67
C ASN A 67 -4.31 19.10 11.06
N GLN A 68 -3.12 18.62 11.44
CA GLN A 68 -1.82 19.06 10.88
C GLN A 68 -1.25 18.16 9.78
N GLY A 69 -1.99 17.09 9.42
CA GLY A 69 -1.59 16.11 8.41
C GLY A 69 -0.79 14.91 8.91
N TYR A 70 -0.47 14.82 10.21
CA TYR A 70 0.25 13.69 10.79
C TYR A 70 -0.49 12.36 10.61
N GLY A 71 -1.80 12.33 10.89
CA GLY A 71 -2.61 11.12 10.71
C GLY A 71 -2.65 10.63 9.25
N THR A 72 -2.80 11.54 8.29
CA THR A 72 -2.74 11.22 6.86
C THR A 72 -1.40 10.63 6.46
N GLN A 73 -0.29 11.24 6.91
CA GLN A 73 1.05 10.74 6.60
C GLN A 73 1.28 9.36 7.25
N ALA A 74 0.82 9.16 8.49
CA ALA A 74 0.95 7.89 9.18
C ALA A 74 0.17 6.77 8.46
N LEU A 75 -1.08 7.03 8.11
CA LEU A 75 -1.91 6.09 7.34
C LEU A 75 -1.25 5.71 6.01
N ARG A 76 -0.66 6.67 5.29
CA ARG A 76 0.04 6.40 4.02
C ARG A 76 1.26 5.51 4.21
N LEU A 77 2.16 5.85 5.13
CA LEU A 77 3.37 5.07 5.41
C LEU A 77 3.03 3.63 5.82
N MET A 78 2.07 3.48 6.72
CA MET A 78 1.66 2.17 7.22
C MET A 78 0.94 1.35 6.14
N THR A 79 0.13 2.00 5.30
CA THR A 79 -0.49 1.35 4.14
C THR A 79 0.53 0.86 3.13
N GLU A 80 1.54 1.68 2.82
CA GLU A 80 2.64 1.32 1.91
C GLU A 80 3.44 0.13 2.47
N TRP A 81 3.76 0.15 3.76
CA TRP A 81 4.43 -0.96 4.43
C TRP A 81 3.59 -2.26 4.38
N ALA A 82 2.29 -2.17 4.67
CA ALA A 82 1.41 -3.33 4.64
C ALA A 82 1.30 -3.90 3.21
N PHE A 83 1.18 -3.03 2.20
CA PHE A 83 1.15 -3.46 0.80
C PHE A 83 2.50 -3.96 0.27
N TYR A 84 3.62 -3.73 0.94
CA TYR A 84 4.87 -4.42 0.60
C TYR A 84 4.76 -5.94 0.79
N HIS A 85 3.88 -6.39 1.68
CA HIS A 85 3.69 -7.81 1.94
C HIS A 85 2.82 -8.46 0.87
N ARG A 86 3.28 -9.62 0.38
CA ARG A 86 2.68 -10.30 -0.78
C ARG A 86 1.20 -10.68 -0.58
N ASN A 87 0.82 -10.98 0.66
CA ASN A 87 -0.51 -11.52 1.00
C ASN A 87 -1.50 -10.45 1.44
N VAL A 88 -1.14 -9.16 1.39
CA VAL A 88 -2.05 -8.07 1.75
C VAL A 88 -2.54 -7.38 0.49
N PHE A 89 -3.86 -7.38 0.29
CA PHE A 89 -4.52 -6.83 -0.90
C PHE A 89 -5.52 -5.72 -0.57
N GLU A 90 -5.97 -5.64 0.67
CA GLU A 90 -6.91 -4.64 1.15
C GLU A 90 -6.59 -4.29 2.60
N ILE A 91 -6.73 -3.02 2.94
CA ILE A 91 -6.64 -2.54 4.32
C ILE A 91 -7.96 -1.87 4.65
N GLN A 92 -8.55 -2.23 5.78
CA GLN A 92 -9.87 -1.78 6.21
C GLN A 92 -9.80 -1.05 7.55
N THR A 93 -10.68 -0.07 7.72
CA THR A 93 -10.88 0.60 9.00
C THR A 93 -12.32 1.08 9.10
N THR A 94 -12.78 1.23 10.33
CA THR A 94 -14.04 1.87 10.66
C THR A 94 -13.78 3.28 11.20
N ALA A 95 -14.67 4.21 10.95
CA ALA A 95 -14.63 5.56 11.50
C ALA A 95 -16.02 5.91 12.05
N GLU A 96 -16.06 6.58 13.19
CA GLU A 96 -17.32 7.19 13.66
C GLU A 96 -17.71 8.33 12.71
N HIS A 97 -18.99 8.40 12.36
CA HIS A 97 -19.52 9.41 11.43
C HIS A 97 -19.21 10.86 11.86
N GLU A 98 -19.16 11.10 13.18
CA GLU A 98 -18.87 12.41 13.75
C GLU A 98 -17.38 12.78 13.73
N ASN A 99 -16.49 11.81 13.51
CA ASN A 99 -15.04 12.02 13.51
C ASN A 99 -14.55 12.53 12.15
N SER A 100 -14.96 13.75 11.80
CA SER A 100 -14.62 14.42 10.54
C SER A 100 -13.10 14.52 10.31
N ALA A 101 -12.31 14.71 11.37
CA ALA A 101 -10.86 14.77 11.30
C ALA A 101 -10.26 13.44 10.82
N TYR A 102 -10.74 12.31 11.36
CA TYR A 102 -10.28 10.98 10.94
C TYR A 102 -10.75 10.64 9.54
N ILE A 103 -12.02 10.92 9.20
CA ILE A 103 -12.57 10.70 7.86
C ILE A 103 -11.77 11.49 6.80
N MET A 104 -11.47 12.76 7.06
CA MET A 104 -10.63 13.55 6.16
C MET A 104 -9.21 12.97 6.04
N ALA A 105 -8.65 12.47 7.14
CA ALA A 105 -7.32 11.85 7.11
C ALA A 105 -7.30 10.59 6.25
N LEU A 106 -8.34 9.75 6.34
CA LEU A 106 -8.54 8.54 5.54
C LEU A 106 -8.67 8.86 4.05
N GLN A 107 -9.54 9.80 3.69
CA GLN A 107 -9.75 10.21 2.31
C GLN A 107 -8.46 10.76 1.69
N LYS A 108 -7.74 11.63 2.40
CA LYS A 108 -6.43 12.15 1.95
C LYS A 108 -5.34 11.09 1.88
N ALA A 109 -5.46 10.00 2.63
CA ALA A 109 -4.57 8.85 2.56
C ALA A 109 -4.95 7.87 1.42
N GLY A 110 -6.05 8.11 0.71
CA GLY A 110 -6.51 7.29 -0.42
C GLY A 110 -7.50 6.18 -0.05
N PHE A 111 -8.00 6.16 1.17
CA PHE A 111 -9.08 5.25 1.56
C PHE A 111 -10.40 5.70 0.93
N VAL A 112 -11.21 4.73 0.53
CA VAL A 112 -12.51 4.95 -0.10
C VAL A 112 -13.62 4.42 0.79
N PHE A 113 -14.69 5.19 0.94
CA PHE A 113 -15.91 4.77 1.63
C PHE A 113 -16.48 3.50 0.95
N ARG A 114 -16.87 2.51 1.76
CA ARG A 114 -17.43 1.24 1.28
C ARG A 114 -18.90 1.12 1.60
N ASP A 115 -19.21 1.16 2.88
CA ASP A 115 -20.55 1.10 3.43
C ASP A 115 -20.53 1.70 4.84
N GLY A 116 -21.68 1.79 5.49
CA GLY A 116 -21.77 2.34 6.83
C GLY A 116 -23.19 2.31 7.37
N THR A 117 -23.28 2.57 8.65
CA THR A 117 -24.52 2.86 9.38
C THR A 117 -24.58 4.35 9.69
N ARG A 118 -25.64 4.79 10.39
CA ARG A 118 -25.76 6.18 10.86
C ARG A 118 -24.62 6.62 11.79
N PHE A 119 -23.94 5.67 12.44
CA PHE A 119 -22.94 5.97 13.47
C PHE A 119 -21.51 5.59 13.06
N ILE A 120 -21.36 4.55 12.24
CA ILE A 120 -20.06 3.99 11.88
C ILE A 120 -19.97 3.83 10.37
N GLU A 121 -18.91 4.37 9.77
CA GLU A 121 -18.57 4.27 8.36
C GLU A 121 -17.36 3.34 8.16
N ASN A 122 -17.41 2.51 7.13
CA ASN A 122 -16.34 1.61 6.76
C ASN A 122 -15.59 2.15 5.55
N TYR A 123 -14.27 2.18 5.67
CA TYR A 123 -13.35 2.65 4.66
C TYR A 123 -12.36 1.54 4.31
N SER A 124 -11.99 1.46 3.03
CA SER A 124 -10.89 0.58 2.64
C SER A 124 -10.06 1.12 1.49
N ILE A 125 -8.77 0.79 1.53
CA ILE A 125 -7.84 0.99 0.44
C ILE A 125 -7.40 -0.36 -0.10
N VAL A 126 -7.27 -0.44 -1.43
CA VAL A 126 -6.98 -1.68 -2.14
C VAL A 126 -5.63 -1.58 -2.83
N LYS A 127 -4.81 -2.62 -2.70
CA LYS A 127 -3.52 -2.71 -3.39
C LYS A 127 -3.76 -2.65 -4.90
N GLN A 128 -3.07 -1.71 -5.55
CA GLN A 128 -3.10 -1.55 -6.99
C GLN A 128 -2.67 -2.84 -7.68
N LYS A 129 -3.37 -3.21 -8.75
CA LYS A 129 -2.97 -4.36 -9.57
C LYS A 129 -1.71 -3.98 -10.33
N THR A 130 -0.68 -4.82 -10.29
CA THR A 130 0.47 -4.64 -11.18
C THR A 130 0.02 -4.89 -12.62
N ALA A 131 0.43 -4.03 -13.54
CA ALA A 131 0.16 -4.21 -14.97
C ALA A 131 1.43 -4.76 -15.65
N TRP A 132 1.71 -6.05 -15.48
CA TRP A 132 2.94 -6.66 -16.01
C TRP A 132 2.97 -6.58 -17.53
N THR A 133 1.84 -6.72 -18.22
CA THR A 133 1.80 -6.52 -19.68
C THR A 133 2.36 -5.16 -20.09
N GLY A 134 2.04 -4.08 -19.38
CA GLY A 134 2.62 -2.76 -19.67
C GLY A 134 4.13 -2.71 -19.47
N VAL A 135 4.63 -3.30 -18.39
CA VAL A 135 6.08 -3.37 -18.10
C VAL A 135 6.82 -4.15 -19.18
N TYR A 136 6.32 -5.35 -19.52
CA TYR A 136 6.93 -6.19 -20.55
C TYR A 136 6.84 -5.55 -21.93
N LEU A 137 5.78 -4.80 -22.25
CA LEU A 137 5.68 -4.05 -23.50
C LEU A 137 6.80 -3.02 -23.65
N ILE A 138 7.10 -2.25 -22.61
CA ILE A 138 8.22 -1.29 -22.63
C ILE A 138 9.54 -2.02 -22.84
N ILE A 139 9.79 -3.09 -22.09
CA ILE A 139 11.01 -3.90 -22.23
C ILE A 139 11.11 -4.50 -23.64
N GLY A 140 10.02 -5.05 -24.16
CA GLY A 140 9.96 -5.68 -25.48
C GLY A 140 10.16 -4.70 -26.62
N ILE A 141 9.62 -3.48 -26.53
CA ILE A 141 9.88 -2.42 -27.52
C ILE A 141 11.36 -2.05 -27.53
N VAL A 142 11.97 -1.82 -26.36
CA VAL A 142 13.39 -1.47 -26.27
C VAL A 142 14.28 -2.59 -26.81
N ALA A 143 14.05 -3.84 -26.36
CA ALA A 143 14.82 -4.99 -26.83
C ALA A 143 14.62 -5.26 -28.33
N GLY A 144 13.38 -5.12 -28.81
CA GLY A 144 13.02 -5.31 -30.21
C GLY A 144 13.64 -4.28 -31.14
N LEU A 145 13.71 -3.01 -30.72
CA LEU A 145 14.39 -1.96 -31.48
C LEU A 145 15.90 -2.21 -31.57
N VAL A 146 16.54 -2.64 -30.46
CA VAL A 146 17.97 -2.99 -30.45
C VAL A 146 18.26 -4.15 -31.39
N LEU A 147 17.49 -5.23 -31.31
CA LEU A 147 17.64 -6.39 -32.22
C LEU A 147 17.37 -6.01 -33.68
N GLY A 148 16.34 -5.19 -33.91
CA GLY A 148 16.00 -4.72 -35.25
C GLY A 148 17.11 -3.88 -35.88
N PHE A 149 17.84 -3.08 -35.08
CA PHE A 149 19.02 -2.36 -35.55
C PHE A 149 20.16 -3.32 -35.92
N VAL A 150 20.44 -4.33 -35.09
CA VAL A 150 21.50 -5.32 -35.33
C VAL A 150 21.27 -6.12 -36.61
N PHE A 151 20.03 -6.52 -36.90
CA PHE A 151 19.69 -7.28 -38.11
C PHE A 151 19.30 -6.41 -39.31
N ASN A 152 19.49 -5.09 -39.22
CA ASN A 152 19.08 -4.11 -40.24
C ASN A 152 17.61 -4.26 -40.68
N ASN A 153 16.74 -4.67 -39.75
CA ASN A 153 15.31 -4.83 -39.96
C ASN A 153 14.53 -4.40 -38.72
N GLY A 154 14.36 -3.08 -38.60
CA GLY A 154 13.68 -2.45 -37.46
C GLY A 154 12.24 -2.93 -37.25
N TRP A 155 11.49 -3.12 -38.34
CA TRP A 155 10.09 -3.57 -38.28
C TRP A 155 9.97 -5.01 -37.76
N ALA A 156 10.83 -5.91 -38.22
CA ALA A 156 10.84 -7.29 -37.73
C ALA A 156 11.26 -7.36 -36.26
N GLY A 157 12.30 -6.61 -35.86
CA GLY A 157 12.76 -6.55 -34.46
C GLY A 157 11.68 -6.04 -33.51
N LEU A 158 11.01 -4.94 -33.87
CA LEU A 158 9.90 -4.38 -33.08
C LEU A 158 8.73 -5.37 -32.98
N GLY A 159 8.34 -5.99 -34.10
CA GLY A 159 7.25 -6.97 -34.13
C GLY A 159 7.51 -8.16 -33.21
N VAL A 160 8.72 -8.72 -33.26
CA VAL A 160 9.14 -9.83 -32.38
C VAL A 160 9.14 -9.40 -30.91
N GLY A 161 9.70 -8.22 -30.61
CA GLY A 161 9.79 -7.70 -29.25
C GLY A 161 8.42 -7.49 -28.60
N VAL A 162 7.48 -6.88 -29.32
CA VAL A 162 6.10 -6.68 -28.84
C VAL A 162 5.37 -8.01 -28.66
N PHE A 163 5.52 -8.94 -29.60
CA PHE A 163 4.86 -10.24 -29.53
C PHE A 163 5.30 -11.03 -28.29
N VAL A 164 6.61 -11.12 -28.04
CA VAL A 164 7.16 -11.79 -26.85
C VAL A 164 6.69 -11.09 -25.57
N ALA A 165 6.66 -9.76 -25.56
CA ALA A 165 6.20 -8.98 -24.42
C ALA A 165 4.75 -9.23 -24.02
N ILE A 166 3.83 -9.34 -24.98
CA ILE A 166 2.41 -9.62 -24.72
C ILE A 166 2.26 -11.01 -24.08
N ILE A 167 2.98 -12.01 -24.58
CA ILE A 167 2.90 -13.39 -24.06
C ILE A 167 3.42 -13.44 -22.62
N LEU A 168 4.62 -12.90 -22.37
CA LEU A 168 5.24 -12.93 -21.03
C LEU A 168 4.44 -12.08 -20.04
N GLY A 169 4.06 -10.87 -20.45
CA GLY A 169 3.26 -9.96 -19.64
C GLY A 169 1.89 -10.52 -19.28
N GLY A 170 1.17 -11.06 -20.26
CA GLY A 170 -0.15 -11.68 -20.04
C GLY A 170 -0.08 -12.91 -19.14
N SER A 171 0.98 -13.73 -19.26
CA SER A 171 1.20 -14.86 -18.36
C SER A 171 1.42 -14.41 -16.90
N MET A 172 2.19 -13.33 -16.71
CA MET A 172 2.43 -12.76 -15.38
C MET A 172 1.16 -12.14 -14.78
N ASP A 173 0.40 -11.38 -15.57
CA ASP A 173 -0.89 -10.83 -15.14
C ASP A 173 -1.88 -11.94 -14.76
N PHE A 174 -1.91 -13.04 -15.52
CA PHE A 174 -2.73 -14.21 -15.19
C PHE A 174 -2.31 -14.86 -13.87
N LYS A 175 -1.01 -15.04 -13.64
CA LYS A 175 -0.46 -15.60 -12.39
C LYS A 175 -0.78 -14.71 -11.19
N GLU A 176 -0.60 -13.40 -11.31
CA GLU A 176 -0.90 -12.45 -10.22
C GLU A 176 -2.40 -12.41 -9.92
N ARG A 177 -3.25 -12.38 -10.94
CA ARG A 177 -4.70 -12.43 -10.76
C ARG A 177 -5.12 -13.71 -10.04
N LYS A 178 -4.67 -14.88 -10.52
CA LYS A 178 -5.00 -16.18 -9.90
C LYS A 178 -4.49 -16.26 -8.46
N TYR A 179 -3.30 -15.73 -8.18
CA TYR A 179 -2.76 -15.67 -6.82
C TYR A 179 -3.60 -14.78 -5.90
N ARG A 180 -4.02 -13.62 -6.39
CA ARG A 180 -4.89 -12.72 -5.64
C ARG A 180 -6.25 -13.35 -5.35
N GLU A 181 -6.83 -14.04 -6.33
CA GLU A 181 -8.07 -14.82 -6.14
C GLU A 181 -7.88 -15.93 -5.10
N SER A 182 -6.75 -16.66 -5.13
CA SER A 182 -6.49 -17.73 -4.16
C SER A 182 -6.30 -17.22 -2.73
N VAL A 183 -5.73 -16.02 -2.55
CA VAL A 183 -5.56 -15.43 -1.22
C VAL A 183 -6.83 -14.77 -0.71
N THR A 184 -7.61 -14.10 -1.57
CA THR A 184 -8.79 -13.34 -1.13
C THR A 184 -10.10 -14.12 -1.16
N GLY A 185 -10.14 -15.25 -1.89
CA GLY A 185 -11.37 -16.00 -2.17
C GLY A 185 -12.37 -15.27 -3.08
N LYS A 186 -12.06 -14.03 -3.51
CA LYS A 186 -12.92 -13.20 -4.36
C LYS A 186 -12.49 -13.37 -5.82
N LYS A 187 -13.34 -13.96 -6.67
CA LYS A 187 -13.20 -13.86 -8.14
C LYS A 187 -13.61 -12.44 -8.56
N LYS A 188 -12.71 -11.72 -9.22
CA LYS A 188 -12.96 -10.36 -9.74
C LYS A 188 -12.68 -10.29 -11.23
#